data_AF-A0AAU4BUI6-F1
#
_entry.id   AF-A0AAU4BUI6-F1
#
_cell.length_a   1.000
_cell.length_b   1.000
_cell.length_c   1.000
_cell.angle_alpha   90.00
_cell.angle_beta   90.00
_cell.angle_gamma   90.00
#
_symmetry.space_group_name_H-M   'P 1'
#
loop_
_entity.id
_entity.type
_entity.pdbx_description
1 polymer ?
#
loop_
_entity_poly.entity_id
_entity_poly.type
_entity_poly.pdbx_seq_one_letter_code
_entity_poly.pdbx_strand_id
1 'polypeptide(L)'
;MPCWDGLCRGCCLDISQNGLETRRQKWRQLTLGKPFTFNLKVNWVYLTQPPDHTGHRSHWPTSPTSQRQISPNLLIPGQESLFPAHRDWSTIRALPINELPALTPEAEQLITAFQTFMSEQRWGMGPEKTALRAIRIIAAWLGAQAPIPEDDIRALTANDRRARAKRLIQFLNSRNLLVPAPRQDRDQRKTDALINELPDPLARDLRTWVRVLRGQGRRHHPATSWATICKYLHTFHPVIRAWAPRIVSFREITREDIETALKARKGRGRAGLHVALRSLFRALKQERVIFSDPTKGISVAQPVTIPQPLAKDQLMGAIDRTNGKADKLIVALIALHGLTIADVARLLLADLDLARGRLIVRRATRRHTIYLDELTHTLASNWLRERHRRWPVSANRHLIVTQLTAVDDQHATIHRTTINRLFKKLALNPRQVRIDRIYFEAQQTADPIHLKRLFGISAGTAMKYVQAAHPERTSKLPR
;
A
#
# COMPACT_ATOMS: atom_id res chain seq x y z
N MET A 1 -19.66 -40.16 8.12
CA MET A 1 -18.29 -40.71 8.32
C MET A 1 -18.36 -41.60 9.54
N PRO A 2 -17.96 -42.88 9.47
CA PRO A 2 -18.10 -43.76 10.61
C PRO A 2 -17.06 -43.36 11.67
N CYS A 3 -17.53 -43.03 12.87
CA CYS A 3 -16.68 -43.08 14.04
C CYS A 3 -16.33 -44.55 14.25
N TRP A 4 -15.05 -44.90 14.15
CA TRP A 4 -14.59 -46.22 14.57
C TRP A 4 -14.34 -46.16 16.07
N ASP A 5 -14.90 -47.11 16.82
CA ASP A 5 -14.74 -47.21 18.27
C ASP A 5 -15.26 -45.97 19.05
N GLY A 6 -16.29 -45.31 18.51
CA GLY A 6 -16.94 -44.14 19.12
C GLY A 6 -16.15 -42.83 19.04
N LEU A 7 -14.96 -42.80 18.44
CA LEU A 7 -14.08 -41.62 18.38
C LEU A 7 -14.15 -40.92 17.02
N CYS A 8 -14.22 -39.58 17.05
CA CYS A 8 -14.13 -38.77 15.84
C CYS A 8 -12.65 -38.52 15.46
N ARG A 9 -12.41 -38.13 14.19
CA ARG A 9 -11.05 -37.84 13.69
C ARG A 9 -10.30 -36.79 14.52
N GLY A 10 -11.01 -35.82 15.10
CA GLY A 10 -10.43 -34.82 16.01
C GLY A 10 -9.94 -35.44 17.32
N CYS A 11 -10.70 -36.37 17.90
CA CYS A 11 -10.31 -37.09 19.11
C CYS A 11 -9.08 -37.97 18.89
N CYS A 12 -8.95 -38.59 17.71
CA CYS A 12 -7.74 -39.36 17.36
C CYS A 12 -6.50 -38.46 17.22
N LEU A 13 -6.68 -37.25 16.69
CA LEU A 13 -5.59 -36.27 16.57
C LEU A 13 -5.12 -35.80 17.97
N ASP A 14 -6.06 -35.51 18.86
CA ASP A 14 -5.77 -35.11 20.24
C ASP A 14 -5.01 -36.21 20.99
N ILE A 15 -5.45 -37.47 20.87
CA ILE A 15 -4.73 -38.63 21.43
C ILE A 15 -3.32 -38.75 20.84
N SER A 16 -3.14 -38.52 19.55
CA SER A 16 -1.82 -38.59 18.90
C SER A 16 -0.87 -37.48 19.35
N GLN A 17 -1.39 -36.31 19.72
CA GLN A 17 -0.60 -35.15 20.14
C GLN A 17 -0.32 -35.14 21.64
N ASN A 18 -1.28 -35.61 22.44
CA ASN A 18 -1.29 -35.44 23.89
C ASN A 18 -1.25 -36.76 24.67
N GLY A 19 -1.20 -37.91 23.98
CA GLY A 19 -1.06 -39.25 24.58
C GLY A 19 -2.39 -39.97 24.85
N LEU A 20 -2.31 -41.29 25.07
CA LEU A 20 -3.46 -42.20 25.22
C LEU A 20 -4.37 -41.88 26.41
N GLU A 21 -3.83 -41.25 27.45
CA GLU A 21 -4.57 -40.93 28.68
C GLU A 21 -5.69 -39.90 28.46
N THR A 22 -5.55 -39.08 27.41
CA THR A 22 -6.59 -38.14 26.99
C THR A 22 -7.88 -38.83 26.52
N ARG A 23 -7.84 -40.13 26.19
CA ARG A 23 -9.02 -40.92 25.77
C ARG A 23 -10.16 -40.91 26.80
N ARG A 24 -9.87 -40.70 28.09
CA ARG A 24 -10.86 -40.74 29.19
C ARG A 24 -11.49 -39.37 29.53
N GLN A 25 -11.13 -38.29 28.82
CA GLN A 25 -11.63 -36.95 29.12
C GLN A 25 -13.07 -36.74 28.62
N LYS A 26 -13.96 -36.28 29.51
CA LYS A 26 -15.43 -36.26 29.31
C LYS A 26 -15.98 -35.15 28.41
N TRP A 27 -15.20 -34.11 28.06
CA TRP A 27 -15.70 -32.92 27.35
C TRP A 27 -15.77 -33.05 25.81
N ARG A 28 -15.77 -34.28 25.29
CA ARG A 28 -15.62 -34.56 23.85
C ARG A 28 -16.96 -34.66 23.13
N GLN A 29 -17.56 -33.52 22.79
CA GLN A 29 -18.53 -33.49 21.71
C GLN A 29 -18.53 -32.12 21.04
N LEU A 30 -18.07 -32.08 19.78
CA LEU A 30 -18.68 -31.40 18.62
C LEU A 30 -17.60 -31.11 17.57
N THR A 31 -17.76 -31.72 16.39
CA THR A 31 -17.83 -30.96 15.14
C THR A 31 -18.55 -31.81 14.09
N LEU A 32 -19.82 -31.47 13.84
CA LEU A 32 -20.47 -31.68 12.55
C LEU A 32 -20.00 -30.57 11.58
N GLY A 33 -19.47 -30.95 10.41
CA GLY A 33 -19.17 -30.02 9.31
C GLY A 33 -17.93 -30.39 8.48
N LYS A 34 -18.12 -30.79 7.21
CA LYS A 34 -17.09 -31.14 6.19
C LYS A 34 -16.22 -29.92 5.75
N PRO A 35 -15.21 -30.07 4.86
CA PRO A 35 -13.95 -30.78 5.04
C PRO A 35 -12.75 -29.81 4.91
N PHE A 36 -12.01 -29.56 6.00
CA PHE A 36 -10.64 -29.05 5.89
C PHE A 36 -9.68 -30.23 5.89
N THR A 37 -9.31 -30.70 4.71
CA THR A 37 -8.24 -31.67 4.50
C THR A 37 -6.89 -30.98 4.63
N PHE A 38 -6.33 -30.94 5.83
CA PHE A 38 -4.87 -30.89 5.98
C PHE A 38 -4.36 -32.34 5.91
N ASN A 39 -3.44 -32.60 4.97
CA ASN A 39 -2.71 -33.85 4.82
C ASN A 39 -1.84 -34.11 6.07
N LEU A 40 -2.44 -34.65 7.12
CA LEU A 40 -1.72 -35.21 8.25
C LEU A 40 -1.83 -36.73 8.13
N LYS A 41 -0.69 -37.39 7.89
CA LYS A 41 -0.57 -38.86 7.96
C LYS A 41 -0.94 -39.29 9.38
N VAL A 42 -2.07 -39.96 9.53
CA VAL A 42 -2.41 -40.66 10.77
C VAL A 42 -1.56 -41.93 10.77
N ASN A 43 -0.63 -42.05 11.71
CA ASN A 43 0.19 -43.26 11.86
C ASN A 43 -0.64 -44.31 12.61
N TRP A 44 -1.12 -45.31 11.89
CA TRP A 44 -2.09 -46.32 12.37
C TRP A 44 -1.56 -47.27 13.45
N VAL A 45 -0.25 -47.28 13.69
CA VAL A 45 0.43 -48.18 14.66
C VAL A 45 -0.11 -48.01 16.09
N TYR A 46 -0.68 -46.85 16.44
CA TYR A 46 -1.21 -46.58 17.78
C TYR A 46 -2.66 -47.04 18.02
N LEU A 47 -3.37 -47.53 17.00
CA LEU A 47 -4.79 -47.88 17.09
C LEU A 47 -5.05 -49.40 17.20
N THR A 48 -4.03 -50.24 17.09
CA THR A 48 -4.19 -51.70 16.96
C THR A 48 -3.55 -52.53 18.07
N GLN A 49 -3.15 -51.95 19.20
CA GLN A 49 -2.60 -52.73 20.32
C GLN A 49 -3.51 -52.71 21.56
N PRO A 50 -3.81 -53.89 22.15
CA PRO A 50 -4.53 -53.98 23.41
C PRO A 50 -3.69 -53.42 24.58
N PRO A 51 -4.33 -52.91 25.64
CA PRO A 51 -3.70 -52.04 26.64
C PRO A 51 -2.69 -52.70 27.61
N ASP A 52 -2.48 -54.03 27.56
CA ASP A 52 -1.85 -54.77 28.68
C ASP A 52 -0.43 -55.32 28.43
N HIS A 53 0.31 -54.82 27.45
CA HIS A 53 1.74 -55.14 27.35
C HIS A 53 2.63 -54.06 27.98
N THR A 54 2.96 -54.28 29.25
CA THR A 54 4.06 -53.61 29.97
C THR A 54 5.41 -54.10 29.44
N GLY A 55 5.78 -53.69 28.23
CA GLY A 55 6.98 -54.25 27.61
C GLY A 55 7.38 -53.67 26.26
N HIS A 56 7.20 -52.37 26.03
CA HIS A 56 7.90 -51.73 24.92
C HIS A 56 8.28 -50.30 25.28
N ARG A 57 9.54 -50.09 25.66
CA ARG A 57 10.17 -48.78 25.47
C ARG A 57 10.10 -48.49 23.97
N SER A 58 9.41 -47.42 23.60
CA SER A 58 9.34 -47.00 22.22
C SER A 58 10.76 -46.71 21.74
N HIS A 59 11.32 -47.58 20.91
CA HIS A 59 12.59 -47.37 20.24
C HIS A 59 12.35 -46.51 19.00
N TRP A 60 11.73 -45.34 19.21
CA TRP A 60 12.01 -44.23 18.32
C TRP A 60 13.39 -43.73 18.76
N PRO A 61 14.31 -43.45 17.83
CA PRO A 61 15.33 -42.48 18.17
C PRO A 61 14.52 -41.24 18.55
N THR A 62 14.42 -40.97 19.85
CA THR A 62 14.19 -39.63 20.32
C THR A 62 15.27 -38.87 19.58
N SER A 63 14.90 -38.07 18.57
CA SER A 63 15.82 -37.06 18.09
C SER A 63 16.36 -36.45 19.37
N PRO A 64 17.69 -36.44 19.59
CA PRO A 64 18.22 -35.96 20.84
C PRO A 64 17.48 -34.66 21.09
N THR A 65 16.81 -34.53 22.23
CA THR A 65 16.58 -33.21 22.80
C THR A 65 17.99 -32.70 23.07
N SER A 66 18.71 -32.31 22.00
CA SER A 66 19.85 -31.43 22.09
C SER A 66 19.26 -30.28 22.85
N GLN A 67 19.71 -30.08 24.09
CA GLN A 67 19.40 -28.89 24.85
C GLN A 67 19.61 -27.76 23.87
N ARG A 68 18.49 -27.16 23.41
CA ARG A 68 18.58 -26.14 22.38
C ARG A 68 19.40 -25.06 23.01
N GLN A 69 20.56 -24.78 22.41
CA GLN A 69 21.43 -23.77 22.96
C GLN A 69 20.81 -22.41 22.66
N ILE A 70 21.03 -21.47 23.59
CA ILE A 70 20.72 -20.06 23.36
C ILE A 70 21.61 -19.59 22.22
N SER A 71 21.07 -18.76 21.32
CA SER A 71 21.83 -18.20 20.21
C SER A 71 23.09 -17.48 20.73
N PRO A 72 24.27 -17.68 20.12
CA PRO A 72 25.44 -16.88 20.44
C PRO A 72 25.35 -15.44 19.91
N ASN A 73 24.38 -15.15 19.04
CA ASN A 73 24.22 -13.87 18.33
C ASN A 73 23.26 -12.89 19.00
N LEU A 74 23.03 -13.04 20.31
CA LEU A 74 22.16 -12.12 21.05
C LEU A 74 22.72 -10.69 20.97
N LEU A 75 21.83 -9.74 20.76
CA LEU A 75 22.18 -8.33 20.80
C LEU A 75 22.44 -7.92 22.26
N ILE A 76 23.59 -7.29 22.50
CA ILE A 76 23.95 -6.78 23.82
C ILE A 76 23.33 -5.38 23.99
N PRO A 77 22.57 -5.12 25.07
CA PRO A 77 22.02 -3.80 25.34
C PRO A 77 23.12 -2.72 25.41
N GLY A 78 22.95 -1.62 24.68
CA GLY A 78 23.89 -0.50 24.68
C GLY A 78 25.13 -0.67 23.79
N GLN A 79 25.32 -1.81 23.13
CA GLN A 79 26.41 -2.00 22.17
C GLN A 79 26.07 -1.33 20.83
N GLU A 80 26.94 -0.44 20.35
CA GLU A 80 26.80 0.17 19.03
C GLU A 80 27.22 -0.79 17.90
N SER A 81 26.69 -0.57 16.70
CA SER A 81 27.04 -1.35 15.52
C SER A 81 28.48 -1.03 15.09
N LEU A 82 29.35 -2.04 15.12
CA LEU A 82 30.73 -1.90 14.62
C LEU A 82 30.77 -1.60 13.12
N PHE A 83 29.90 -2.26 12.33
CA PHE A 83 29.74 -2.02 10.90
C PHE A 83 28.26 -2.14 10.49
N PRO A 84 27.76 -1.24 9.63
CA PRO A 84 26.42 -1.36 9.09
C PRO A 84 26.37 -2.54 8.09
N ALA A 85 25.85 -3.68 8.55
CA ALA A 85 25.62 -4.87 7.73
C ALA A 85 24.15 -5.28 7.79
N HIS A 86 23.54 -5.53 6.63
CA HIS A 86 22.18 -6.06 6.54
C HIS A 86 22.19 -7.58 6.73
N ARG A 87 21.40 -8.09 7.67
CA ARG A 87 21.26 -9.54 7.88
C ARG A 87 20.35 -10.13 6.80
N ASP A 88 20.79 -11.22 6.17
CA ASP A 88 19.92 -12.00 5.31
C ASP A 88 19.19 -13.07 6.13
N TRP A 89 17.86 -12.96 6.17
CA TRP A 89 16.98 -13.88 6.88
C TRP A 89 16.36 -14.95 5.96
N SER A 90 16.73 -14.98 4.68
CA SER A 90 16.11 -15.84 3.66
C SER A 90 16.17 -17.33 4.02
N THR A 91 17.34 -17.80 4.49
CA THR A 91 17.61 -19.19 4.90
C THR A 91 16.91 -19.54 6.22
N ILE A 92 17.03 -18.68 7.23
CA ILE A 92 16.48 -18.90 8.58
C ILE A 92 14.94 -18.93 8.57
N ARG A 93 14.32 -18.14 7.70
CA ARG A 93 12.86 -18.04 7.63
C ARG A 93 12.18 -19.37 7.28
N ALA A 94 12.82 -20.21 6.48
CA ALA A 94 12.33 -21.51 6.05
C ALA A 94 12.49 -22.60 7.13
N LEU A 95 13.38 -22.40 8.11
CA LEU A 95 13.66 -23.41 9.15
C LEU A 95 12.41 -23.75 9.98
N PRO A 96 12.17 -25.02 10.29
CA PRO A 96 11.08 -25.41 11.17
C PRO A 96 11.35 -24.92 12.61
N ILE A 97 10.29 -24.71 13.40
CA ILE A 97 10.38 -24.07 14.73
C ILE A 97 11.26 -24.88 15.70
N ASN A 98 11.37 -26.19 15.47
CA ASN A 98 12.17 -27.10 16.28
C ASN A 98 13.68 -26.98 16.05
N GLU A 99 14.10 -26.33 14.96
CA GLU A 99 15.50 -26.06 14.62
C GLU A 99 15.95 -24.65 15.02
N LEU A 100 15.04 -23.83 15.57
CA LEU A 100 15.39 -22.51 16.10
C LEU A 100 16.11 -22.64 17.46
N PRO A 101 17.02 -21.70 17.79
CA PRO A 101 17.65 -21.63 19.11
C PRO A 101 16.64 -21.59 20.26
N ALA A 102 17.08 -21.93 21.48
CA ALA A 102 16.25 -21.74 22.67
C ALA A 102 15.98 -20.25 22.91
N LEU A 103 14.78 -19.96 23.42
CA LEU A 103 14.39 -18.62 23.84
C LEU A 103 14.98 -18.35 25.22
N THR A 104 15.43 -17.12 25.46
CA THR A 104 15.71 -16.65 26.83
C THR A 104 14.39 -16.39 27.56
N PRO A 105 14.37 -16.36 28.90
CA PRO A 105 13.17 -16.02 29.67
C PRO A 105 12.53 -14.69 29.25
N GLU A 106 13.35 -13.69 28.93
CA GLU A 106 12.88 -12.37 28.46
C GLU A 106 12.28 -12.45 27.05
N ALA A 107 12.84 -13.29 26.19
CA ALA A 107 12.29 -13.56 24.87
C ALA A 107 10.91 -14.24 24.96
N GLU A 108 10.72 -15.15 25.91
CA GLU A 108 9.42 -15.77 26.18
C GLU A 108 8.39 -14.74 26.71
N GLN A 109 8.81 -13.85 27.62
CA GLN A 109 7.98 -12.76 28.09
C GLN A 109 7.58 -11.80 26.97
N LEU A 110 8.50 -11.45 26.06
CA LEU A 110 8.20 -10.60 24.91
C LEU A 110 7.16 -11.24 23.98
N ILE A 111 7.27 -12.54 23.72
CA ILE A 111 6.32 -13.29 22.89
C ILE A 111 4.94 -13.35 23.57
N THR A 112 4.90 -13.63 24.87
CA THR A 112 3.66 -13.66 25.66
C THR A 112 2.98 -12.30 25.65
N ALA A 113 3.76 -11.24 25.85
CA ALA A 113 3.26 -9.89 25.83
C ALA A 113 2.76 -9.45 24.45
N PHE A 114 3.39 -9.95 23.38
CA PHE A 114 2.86 -9.77 22.03
C PHE A 114 1.51 -10.46 21.87
N GLN A 115 1.36 -11.70 22.35
CA GLN A 115 0.07 -12.42 22.31
C GLN A 115 -1.03 -11.64 23.05
N THR A 116 -0.75 -11.12 24.26
CA THR A 116 -1.70 -10.27 24.99
C THR A 116 -2.08 -9.02 24.18
N PHE A 117 -1.09 -8.34 23.59
CA PHE A 117 -1.35 -7.18 22.73
C PHE A 117 -2.23 -7.53 21.51
N MET A 118 -2.03 -8.71 20.90
CA MET A 118 -2.89 -9.18 19.81
C MET A 118 -4.34 -9.38 20.27
N SER A 119 -4.53 -9.93 21.47
CA SER A 119 -5.84 -10.16 22.07
C SER A 119 -6.57 -8.85 22.43
N GLU A 120 -5.87 -7.90 23.06
CA GLU A 120 -6.41 -6.58 23.41
C GLU A 120 -6.87 -5.81 22.16
N GLN A 121 -6.07 -5.88 21.10
CA GLN A 121 -6.38 -5.23 19.83
C GLN A 121 -7.40 -6.03 18.98
N ARG A 122 -7.93 -7.15 19.52
CA ARG A 122 -8.91 -8.05 18.88
C ARG A 122 -8.51 -8.46 17.46
N TRP A 123 -7.27 -8.90 17.29
CA TRP A 123 -6.82 -9.37 15.98
C TRP A 123 -7.58 -10.64 15.57
N GLY A 124 -8.02 -10.72 14.32
CA GLY A 124 -8.71 -11.92 13.81
C GLY A 124 -7.75 -13.08 13.59
N MET A 125 -8.25 -14.32 13.71
CA MET A 125 -7.51 -15.57 13.56
C MET A 125 -6.77 -15.66 12.20
N GLY A 126 -5.45 -15.88 12.23
CA GLY A 126 -4.61 -16.12 11.04
C GLY A 126 -3.35 -15.24 10.92
N PRO A 127 -3.47 -13.90 10.79
CA PRO A 127 -2.37 -12.92 10.90
C PRO A 127 -1.43 -13.13 12.10
N GLU A 128 -1.94 -13.71 13.18
CA GLU A 128 -1.22 -14.03 14.41
C GLU A 128 -0.07 -15.01 14.17
N LYS A 129 -0.28 -16.09 13.41
CA LYS A 129 0.70 -17.18 13.31
C LYS A 129 2.01 -16.74 12.65
N THR A 130 1.94 -15.89 11.62
CA THR A 130 3.14 -15.45 10.91
C THR A 130 3.87 -14.32 11.62
N ALA A 131 3.14 -13.37 12.23
CA ALA A 131 3.75 -12.34 13.07
C ALA A 131 4.37 -12.95 14.34
N LEU A 132 3.69 -13.91 14.97
CA LEU A 132 4.18 -14.67 16.12
C LEU A 132 5.42 -15.50 15.75
N ARG A 133 5.45 -16.10 14.56
CA ARG A 133 6.64 -16.78 14.05
C ARG A 133 7.79 -15.80 13.82
N ALA A 134 7.53 -14.64 13.23
CA ALA A 134 8.56 -13.62 12.98
C ALA A 134 9.18 -13.11 14.30
N ILE A 135 8.36 -12.73 15.29
CA ILE A 135 8.88 -12.31 16.60
C ILE A 135 9.62 -13.46 17.31
N ARG A 136 9.17 -14.71 17.16
CA ARG A 136 9.87 -15.87 17.73
C ARG A 136 11.25 -16.08 17.10
N ILE A 137 11.38 -15.96 15.78
CA ILE A 137 12.67 -16.06 15.09
C ILE A 137 13.59 -14.93 15.56
N ILE A 138 13.11 -13.69 15.59
CA ILE A 138 13.88 -12.53 16.03
C ILE A 138 14.34 -12.72 17.48
N ALA A 139 13.42 -13.05 18.38
CA ALA A 139 13.73 -13.16 19.80
C ALA A 139 14.64 -14.36 20.12
N ALA A 140 14.58 -15.45 19.34
CA ALA A 140 15.51 -16.58 19.48
C ALA A 140 16.94 -16.25 19.04
N TRP A 141 17.10 -15.43 17.99
CA TRP A 141 18.42 -15.13 17.41
C TRP A 141 19.06 -13.88 17.97
N LEU A 142 18.28 -12.81 18.17
CA LEU A 142 18.72 -11.47 18.59
C LEU A 142 18.43 -11.18 20.06
N GLY A 143 17.57 -11.97 20.72
CA GLY A 143 17.11 -11.71 22.08
C GLY A 143 16.00 -10.65 22.16
N ALA A 144 15.64 -10.27 23.38
CA ALA A 144 14.56 -9.32 23.67
C ALA A 144 15.00 -8.07 24.46
N GLN A 145 16.27 -7.99 24.87
CA GLN A 145 16.77 -6.94 25.76
C GLN A 145 17.35 -5.72 25.01
N ALA A 146 17.67 -5.86 23.72
CA ALA A 146 18.22 -4.78 22.91
C ALA A 146 17.25 -4.36 21.79
N PRO A 147 17.34 -3.11 21.29
CA PRO A 147 16.52 -2.63 20.18
C PRO A 147 16.71 -3.45 18.89
N ILE A 148 15.61 -3.85 18.27
CA ILE A 148 15.57 -4.67 17.06
C ILE A 148 15.45 -3.77 15.82
N PRO A 149 16.30 -3.94 14.78
CA PRO A 149 16.18 -3.20 13.52
C PRO A 149 14.88 -3.47 12.77
N GLU A 150 14.22 -2.41 12.29
CA GLU A 150 12.99 -2.52 11.49
C GLU A 150 13.22 -3.28 10.17
N ASP A 151 14.41 -3.16 9.57
CA ASP A 151 14.76 -3.84 8.33
C ASP A 151 14.80 -5.38 8.50
N ASP A 152 15.23 -5.88 9.67
CA ASP A 152 15.22 -7.32 9.99
C ASP A 152 13.79 -7.87 10.04
N ILE A 153 12.87 -7.11 10.65
CA ILE A 153 11.44 -7.45 10.69
C ILE A 153 10.86 -7.48 9.27
N ARG A 154 11.21 -6.48 8.45
CA ARG A 154 10.74 -6.37 7.06
C ARG A 154 11.27 -7.51 6.19
N ALA A 155 12.52 -7.93 6.38
CA ALA A 155 13.12 -9.07 5.67
C ALA A 155 12.41 -10.39 6.02
N LEU A 156 12.19 -10.64 7.31
CA LEU A 156 11.49 -11.86 7.77
C LEU A 156 10.04 -11.93 7.31
N THR A 157 9.39 -10.78 7.12
CA THR A 157 7.99 -10.67 6.72
C THR A 157 7.83 -10.36 5.22
N ALA A 158 8.88 -10.50 4.41
CA ALA A 158 8.89 -10.04 3.02
C ALA A 158 7.82 -10.69 2.12
N ASN A 159 7.47 -11.98 2.30
CA ASN A 159 6.39 -12.62 1.51
C ASN A 159 5.02 -12.57 2.19
N ASP A 160 4.94 -11.97 3.38
CA ASP A 160 3.66 -11.80 4.06
C ASP A 160 2.87 -10.63 3.47
N ARG A 161 1.55 -10.67 3.62
CA ARG A 161 0.74 -9.47 3.40
C ARG A 161 1.26 -8.39 4.36
N ARG A 162 1.78 -7.29 3.80
CA ARG A 162 2.45 -6.13 4.46
C ARG A 162 1.80 -5.60 5.76
N ALA A 163 0.57 -5.99 6.09
CA ALA A 163 -0.14 -5.62 7.31
C ALA A 163 0.43 -6.33 8.54
N ARG A 164 0.95 -7.55 8.37
CA ARG A 164 1.44 -8.40 9.47
C ARG A 164 2.77 -7.88 10.03
N ALA A 165 3.69 -7.51 9.15
CA ALA A 165 4.94 -6.84 9.49
C ALA A 165 4.71 -5.55 10.29
N LYS A 166 3.82 -4.69 9.80
CA LYS A 166 3.52 -3.39 10.42
C LYS A 166 3.02 -3.52 11.85
N ARG A 167 2.22 -4.53 12.13
CA ARG A 167 1.68 -4.81 13.46
C ARG A 167 2.77 -5.20 14.47
N LEU A 168 3.73 -6.01 14.04
CA LEU A 168 4.89 -6.35 14.87
C LEU A 168 5.79 -5.12 15.09
N ILE A 169 6.05 -4.34 14.03
CA ILE A 169 6.78 -3.07 14.11
C ILE A 169 6.10 -2.13 15.12
N GLN A 170 4.77 -1.99 15.07
CA GLN A 170 4.01 -1.16 15.99
C GLN A 170 4.15 -1.63 17.45
N PHE A 171 4.03 -2.93 17.69
CA PHE A 171 4.20 -3.50 19.03
C PHE A 171 5.61 -3.22 19.58
N LEU A 172 6.66 -3.51 18.81
CA LEU A 172 8.04 -3.27 19.26
C LEU A 172 8.31 -1.77 19.47
N ASN A 173 7.74 -0.91 18.62
CA ASN A 173 7.82 0.55 18.80
C ASN A 173 7.15 1.01 20.10
N SER A 174 5.97 0.46 20.45
CA SER A 174 5.27 0.79 21.71
C SER A 174 6.05 0.39 22.98
N ARG A 175 7.03 -0.51 22.86
CA ARG A 175 7.91 -0.96 23.94
C ARG A 175 9.32 -0.35 23.87
N ASN A 176 9.55 0.61 22.96
CA ASN A 176 10.88 1.18 22.69
C ASN A 176 11.96 0.15 22.30
N LEU A 177 11.54 -0.98 21.71
CA LEU A 177 12.41 -2.07 21.26
C LEU A 177 12.64 -2.08 19.75
N LEU A 178 12.37 -0.97 19.06
CA LEU A 178 12.50 -0.86 17.60
C LEU A 178 13.54 0.20 17.23
N VAL A 179 14.51 -0.16 16.41
CA VAL A 179 15.34 0.81 15.68
C VAL A 179 14.66 1.09 14.33
N PRO A 180 14.06 2.30 14.15
CA PRO A 180 13.29 2.60 12.95
C PRO A 180 14.21 2.64 11.71
N ALA A 181 13.75 2.05 10.61
CA ALA A 181 14.48 2.14 9.36
C ALA A 181 14.43 3.57 8.82
N PRO A 182 15.51 4.08 8.17
CA PRO A 182 15.48 5.39 7.55
C PRO A 182 14.35 5.45 6.52
N ARG A 183 13.34 6.26 6.82
CA ARG A 183 12.17 6.44 5.95
C ARG A 183 12.54 7.31 4.75
N GLN A 184 13.12 6.71 3.73
CA GLN A 184 13.25 7.36 2.43
C GLN A 184 11.94 7.24 1.65
N ASP A 185 11.55 8.33 0.98
CA ASP A 185 10.40 8.33 0.08
C ASP A 185 10.60 7.24 -1.00
N ARG A 186 9.56 6.44 -1.26
CA ARG A 186 9.60 5.39 -2.29
C ARG A 186 9.95 5.98 -3.66
N ASP A 187 9.44 7.17 -3.96
CA ASP A 187 9.71 7.83 -5.23
C ASP A 187 11.13 8.42 -5.26
N GLN A 188 11.71 8.76 -4.11
CA GLN A 188 13.14 9.10 -3.99
C GLN A 188 14.01 7.89 -4.32
N ARG A 189 13.82 6.75 -3.62
CA ARG A 189 14.59 5.51 -3.89
C ARG A 189 14.53 5.08 -5.35
N LYS A 190 13.36 5.19 -5.98
CA LYS A 190 13.20 4.90 -7.41
C LYS A 190 13.91 5.89 -8.31
N THR A 191 13.92 7.17 -7.93
CA THR A 191 14.64 8.21 -8.67
C THR A 191 16.14 7.91 -8.63
N ASP A 192 16.66 7.60 -7.43
CA ASP A 192 18.06 7.27 -7.23
C ASP A 192 18.46 6.00 -8.01
N ALA A 193 17.64 4.95 -7.97
CA ALA A 193 17.88 3.73 -8.73
C ALA A 193 17.96 3.97 -10.25
N LEU A 194 17.00 4.71 -10.82
CA LEU A 194 16.99 5.05 -12.26
C LEU A 194 18.19 5.92 -12.66
N ILE A 195 18.65 6.81 -11.78
CA ILE A 195 19.84 7.63 -12.02
C ILE A 195 21.10 6.76 -12.03
N ASN A 196 21.19 5.79 -11.12
CA ASN A 196 22.35 4.91 -11.00
C ASN A 196 22.43 3.85 -12.13
N GLU A 197 21.38 3.66 -12.93
CA GLU A 197 21.42 2.83 -14.15
C GLU A 197 22.17 3.51 -15.31
N LEU A 198 22.47 4.81 -15.22
CA LEU A 198 23.08 5.59 -16.29
C LEU A 198 24.58 5.82 -16.05
N PRO A 199 25.37 6.05 -17.12
CA PRO A 199 26.78 6.43 -16.99
C PRO A 199 26.99 7.64 -16.07
N ASP A 200 28.09 7.64 -15.30
CA ASP A 200 28.36 8.62 -14.25
C ASP A 200 28.21 10.10 -14.67
N PRO A 201 28.67 10.54 -15.86
CA PRO A 201 28.47 11.92 -16.30
C PRO A 201 26.99 12.30 -16.41
N LEU A 202 26.17 11.44 -17.00
CA LEU A 202 24.72 11.67 -17.16
C LEU A 202 24.00 11.57 -15.81
N ALA A 203 24.41 10.62 -14.96
CA ALA A 203 23.90 10.48 -13.61
C ALA A 203 24.16 11.74 -12.77
N ARG A 204 25.36 12.33 -12.86
CA ARG A 204 25.72 13.58 -12.17
C ARG A 204 24.85 14.76 -12.60
N ASP A 205 24.60 14.91 -13.90
CA ASP A 205 23.73 15.95 -14.42
C ASP A 205 22.27 15.74 -13.96
N LEU A 206 21.78 14.51 -13.95
CA LEU A 206 20.44 14.21 -13.43
C LEU A 206 20.33 14.47 -11.92
N ARG A 207 21.36 14.16 -11.12
CA ARG A 207 21.40 14.53 -9.69
C ARG A 207 21.35 16.05 -9.53
N THR A 208 21.99 16.80 -10.41
CA THR A 208 21.92 18.27 -10.45
C THR A 208 20.50 18.74 -10.74
N TRP A 209 19.80 18.14 -11.72
CA TRP A 209 18.40 18.42 -12.00
C TRP A 209 17.47 18.11 -10.81
N VAL A 210 17.68 16.98 -10.12
CA VAL A 210 16.92 16.63 -8.90
C VAL A 210 17.16 17.67 -7.81
N ARG A 211 18.42 18.03 -7.55
CA ARG A 211 18.80 19.06 -6.58
C ARG A 211 18.10 20.38 -6.88
N VAL A 212 18.13 20.82 -8.15
CA VAL A 212 17.37 21.99 -8.60
C VAL A 212 15.92 21.81 -8.20
N LEU A 213 15.19 20.82 -8.73
CA LEU A 213 13.76 20.63 -8.47
C LEU A 213 13.36 20.55 -6.98
N ARG A 214 14.27 20.13 -6.10
CA ARG A 214 14.09 20.12 -4.64
C ARG A 214 14.25 21.50 -3.98
N GLY A 215 14.48 22.56 -4.76
CA GLY A 215 14.65 23.94 -4.30
C GLY A 215 16.10 24.28 -3.92
N GLN A 216 17.04 23.39 -4.18
CA GLN A 216 18.46 23.54 -3.81
C GLN A 216 19.32 23.99 -5.00
N GLY A 217 18.70 24.63 -5.99
CA GLY A 217 19.40 25.24 -7.12
C GLY A 217 19.79 26.69 -6.86
N ARG A 218 20.53 27.29 -7.78
CA ARG A 218 20.95 28.71 -7.75
C ARG A 218 19.77 29.69 -7.66
N ARG A 219 18.60 29.32 -8.18
CA ARG A 219 17.37 30.13 -8.07
C ARG A 219 16.43 29.49 -7.06
N HIS A 220 15.92 30.31 -6.16
CA HIS A 220 14.92 29.87 -5.20
C HIS A 220 13.62 29.51 -5.90
N HIS A 221 13.10 28.32 -5.61
CA HIS A 221 11.77 27.90 -6.03
C HIS A 221 11.23 26.84 -5.06
N PRO A 222 9.89 26.67 -4.98
CA PRO A 222 9.30 25.66 -4.10
C PRO A 222 9.82 24.26 -4.40
N ALA A 223 10.03 23.47 -3.35
CA ALA A 223 10.46 22.09 -3.49
C ALA A 223 9.39 21.24 -4.19
N THR A 224 9.77 20.65 -5.31
CA THR A 224 8.91 19.74 -6.09
C THR A 224 8.83 18.38 -5.40
N SER A 225 7.65 17.78 -5.32
CA SER A 225 7.47 16.45 -4.71
C SER A 225 8.25 15.35 -5.46
N TRP A 226 8.77 14.37 -4.72
CA TRP A 226 9.46 13.20 -5.29
C TRP A 226 8.61 12.45 -6.32
N ALA A 227 7.30 12.34 -6.08
CA ALA A 227 6.36 11.75 -7.05
C ALA A 227 6.39 12.44 -8.43
N THR A 228 6.52 13.78 -8.46
CA THR A 228 6.58 14.54 -9.72
C THR A 228 7.95 14.38 -10.40
N ILE A 229 9.04 14.42 -9.61
CA ILE A 229 10.40 14.18 -10.09
C ILE A 229 10.50 12.79 -10.72
N CYS A 230 10.12 11.75 -9.97
CA CYS A 230 10.12 10.37 -10.43
C CYS A 230 9.26 10.17 -11.69
N LYS A 231 8.12 10.87 -11.80
CA LYS A 231 7.26 10.85 -13.01
C LYS A 231 7.96 11.47 -14.21
N TYR A 232 8.60 12.64 -14.06
CA TYR A 232 9.35 13.26 -15.16
C TYR A 232 10.51 12.37 -15.60
N LEU A 233 11.28 11.85 -14.65
CA LEU A 233 12.37 10.92 -14.92
C LEU A 233 11.87 9.70 -15.69
N HIS A 234 10.85 8.98 -15.21
CA HIS A 234 10.24 7.87 -15.95
C HIS A 234 9.81 8.25 -17.38
N THR A 235 9.33 9.49 -17.58
CA THR A 235 8.83 9.92 -18.88
C THR A 235 9.96 10.07 -19.90
N PHE A 236 11.11 10.64 -19.52
CA PHE A 236 12.24 10.87 -20.41
C PHE A 236 13.34 9.80 -20.32
N HIS A 237 13.35 8.95 -19.28
CA HIS A 237 14.40 7.96 -19.03
C HIS A 237 14.67 7.03 -20.24
N PRO A 238 13.65 6.48 -20.93
CA PRO A 238 13.90 5.67 -22.13
C PRO A 238 14.60 6.44 -23.25
N VAL A 239 14.35 7.75 -23.36
CA VAL A 239 15.00 8.61 -24.36
C VAL A 239 16.47 8.84 -23.99
N ILE A 240 16.75 9.11 -22.72
CA ILE A 240 18.13 9.27 -22.23
C ILE A 240 18.91 7.96 -22.38
N ARG A 241 18.31 6.80 -22.08
CA ARG A 241 18.95 5.50 -22.30
C ARG A 241 19.27 5.22 -23.76
N ALA A 242 18.45 5.70 -24.70
CA ALA A 242 18.72 5.57 -26.12
C ALA A 242 19.88 6.50 -26.58
N TRP A 243 20.05 7.65 -25.92
CA TRP A 243 21.16 8.56 -26.20
C TRP A 243 22.47 8.15 -25.52
N ALA A 244 22.40 7.47 -24.36
CA ALA A 244 23.55 7.15 -23.52
C ALA A 244 24.72 6.45 -24.24
N PRO A 245 24.53 5.59 -25.27
CA PRO A 245 25.65 5.02 -26.03
C PRO A 245 26.37 6.03 -26.92
N ARG A 246 25.72 7.14 -27.30
CA ARG A 246 26.25 8.15 -28.23
C ARG A 246 26.84 9.37 -27.52
N ILE A 247 26.36 9.70 -26.32
CA ILE A 247 26.71 10.95 -25.64
C ILE A 247 27.49 10.70 -24.35
N VAL A 248 28.45 11.58 -24.06
CA VAL A 248 29.12 11.62 -22.74
C VAL A 248 28.46 12.67 -21.85
N SER A 249 27.91 13.75 -22.43
CA SER A 249 27.24 14.83 -21.69
C SER A 249 25.93 15.27 -22.34
N PHE A 250 24.97 15.76 -21.54
CA PHE A 250 23.77 16.43 -22.06
C PHE A 250 24.07 17.71 -22.86
N ARG A 251 25.32 18.22 -22.82
CA ARG A 251 25.78 19.33 -23.67
C ARG A 251 25.74 18.99 -25.16
N GLU A 252 25.89 17.70 -25.50
CA GLU A 252 25.92 17.21 -26.88
C GLU A 252 24.52 17.06 -27.48
N ILE A 253 23.47 17.17 -26.66
CA ILE A 253 22.09 17.06 -27.13
C ILE A 253 21.69 18.32 -27.89
N THR A 254 21.30 18.12 -29.14
CA THR A 254 20.87 19.17 -30.04
C THR A 254 19.36 19.37 -30.02
N ARG A 255 18.88 20.44 -30.66
CA ARG A 255 17.44 20.64 -30.89
C ARG A 255 16.82 19.52 -31.73
N GLU A 256 17.54 19.03 -32.72
CA GLU A 256 17.08 17.96 -33.62
C GLU A 256 16.85 16.64 -32.87
N ASP A 257 17.71 16.33 -31.90
CA ASP A 257 17.54 15.17 -31.02
C ASP A 257 16.22 15.24 -30.23
N ILE A 258 15.88 16.42 -29.71
CA ILE A 258 14.62 16.65 -28.99
C ILE A 258 13.43 16.48 -29.95
N GLU A 259 13.49 17.08 -31.13
CA GLU A 259 12.42 16.99 -32.12
C GLU A 259 12.20 15.54 -32.58
N THR A 260 13.27 14.78 -32.78
CA THR A 260 13.23 13.35 -33.11
C THR A 260 12.57 12.53 -31.99
N ALA A 261 13.00 12.73 -30.74
CA ALA A 261 12.39 12.06 -29.58
C ALA A 261 10.90 12.41 -29.40
N LEU A 262 10.51 13.65 -29.71
CA LEU A 262 9.11 14.08 -29.69
C LEU A 262 8.30 13.49 -30.84
N LYS A 263 8.86 13.35 -32.05
CA LYS A 263 8.21 12.73 -33.22
C LYS A 263 7.86 11.26 -32.98
N ALA A 264 8.68 10.55 -32.20
CA ALA A 264 8.43 9.15 -31.82
C ALA A 264 7.21 8.95 -30.90
N ARG A 265 6.57 10.02 -30.38
CA ARG A 265 5.40 9.93 -29.50
C ARG A 265 4.21 10.70 -30.07
N LYS A 266 3.00 10.23 -29.76
CA LYS A 266 1.74 10.87 -30.15
C LYS A 266 0.95 11.39 -28.94
N GLY A 267 0.10 12.39 -29.17
CA GLY A 267 -0.86 12.92 -28.20
C GLY A 267 -0.26 13.31 -26.85
N ARG A 268 -0.88 12.85 -25.75
CA ARG A 268 -0.48 13.22 -24.38
C ARG A 268 0.92 12.73 -24.01
N GLY A 269 1.40 11.64 -24.61
CA GLY A 269 2.76 11.14 -24.40
C GLY A 269 3.83 12.10 -24.93
N ARG A 270 3.58 12.71 -26.10
CA ARG A 270 4.44 13.75 -26.70
C ARG A 270 4.48 15.01 -25.83
N ALA A 271 3.30 15.51 -25.45
CA ALA A 271 3.16 16.67 -24.58
C ALA A 271 3.83 16.47 -23.21
N GLY A 272 3.65 15.30 -22.58
CA GLY A 272 4.27 14.95 -21.32
C GLY A 272 5.79 14.85 -21.41
N LEU A 273 6.30 14.25 -22.50
CA LEU A 273 7.74 14.19 -22.77
C LEU A 273 8.34 15.59 -22.93
N HIS A 274 7.70 16.45 -23.72
CA HIS A 274 8.18 17.82 -23.92
C HIS A 274 8.27 18.61 -22.61
N VAL A 275 7.25 18.52 -21.74
CA VAL A 275 7.26 19.17 -20.42
C VAL A 275 8.40 18.62 -19.54
N ALA A 276 8.61 17.30 -19.54
CA ALA A 276 9.63 16.67 -18.73
C ALA A 276 11.06 17.02 -19.22
N LEU A 277 11.31 16.99 -20.53
CA LEU A 277 12.59 17.41 -21.13
C LEU A 277 12.86 18.89 -20.90
N ARG A 278 11.84 19.75 -21.08
CA ARG A 278 11.95 21.18 -20.78
C ARG A 278 12.28 21.43 -19.30
N SER A 279 11.76 20.62 -18.37
CA SER A 279 12.15 20.69 -16.96
C SER A 279 13.62 20.34 -16.76
N LEU A 280 14.12 19.29 -17.42
CA LEU A 280 15.51 18.87 -17.36
C LEU A 280 16.47 19.95 -17.86
N PHE A 281 16.34 20.34 -19.13
CA PHE A 281 17.29 21.26 -19.76
C PHE A 281 17.23 22.67 -19.17
N ARG A 282 16.08 23.13 -18.70
CA ARG A 282 16.00 24.41 -17.96
C ARG A 282 16.76 24.38 -16.64
N ALA A 283 16.70 23.27 -15.90
CA ALA A 283 17.43 23.13 -14.65
C ALA A 283 18.95 23.05 -14.89
N LEU A 284 19.37 22.26 -15.88
CA LEU A 284 20.79 22.16 -16.26
C LEU A 284 21.34 23.52 -16.73
N LYS A 285 20.54 24.28 -17.50
CA LYS A 285 20.92 25.63 -17.93
C LYS A 285 21.00 26.59 -16.74
N GLN A 286 20.06 26.51 -15.80
CA GLN A 286 20.08 27.33 -14.59
C GLN A 286 21.37 27.12 -13.79
N GLU A 287 21.82 25.87 -13.67
CA GLU A 287 23.04 25.51 -12.94
C GLU A 287 24.33 25.74 -13.74
N ARG A 288 24.22 26.25 -14.98
CA ARG A 288 25.32 26.42 -15.94
C ARG A 288 26.02 25.12 -16.32
N VAL A 289 25.31 23.98 -16.22
CA VAL A 289 25.78 22.68 -16.72
C VAL A 289 25.76 22.67 -18.24
N ILE A 290 24.77 23.31 -18.87
CA ILE A 290 24.69 23.50 -20.33
C ILE A 290 24.64 24.99 -20.68
N PHE A 291 25.13 25.35 -21.86
CA PHE A 291 25.12 26.73 -22.37
C PHE A 291 23.78 27.13 -22.99
N SER A 292 23.22 26.27 -23.84
CA SER A 292 21.95 26.48 -24.54
C SER A 292 20.89 25.47 -24.10
N ASP A 293 19.62 25.88 -24.14
CA ASP A 293 18.49 25.00 -23.85
C ASP A 293 17.94 24.46 -25.19
N PRO A 294 18.14 23.17 -25.52
CA PRO A 294 17.70 22.59 -26.79
C PRO A 294 16.18 22.50 -26.91
N THR A 295 15.44 22.72 -25.82
CA THR A 295 13.96 22.77 -25.81
C THR A 295 13.40 24.18 -26.03
N LYS A 296 14.28 25.19 -26.13
CA LYS A 296 13.87 26.58 -26.37
C LYS A 296 13.25 26.71 -27.76
N GLY A 297 12.07 27.34 -27.83
CA GLY A 297 11.36 27.58 -29.09
C GLY A 297 10.50 26.41 -29.60
N ILE A 298 10.57 25.23 -28.97
CA ILE A 298 9.70 24.11 -29.32
C ILE A 298 8.32 24.31 -28.68
N SER A 299 7.27 24.32 -29.51
CA SER A 299 5.88 24.32 -29.08
C SER A 299 5.24 22.97 -29.38
N VAL A 300 4.60 22.37 -28.38
CA VAL A 300 3.84 21.13 -28.54
C VAL A 300 2.42 21.40 -28.12
N ALA A 301 1.49 21.27 -29.08
CA ALA A 301 0.06 21.37 -28.82
C ALA A 301 -0.33 20.38 -27.72
N GLN A 302 -0.96 20.90 -26.66
CA GLN A 302 -1.51 20.06 -25.61
C GLN A 302 -2.85 19.53 -26.10
N PRO A 303 -3.08 18.20 -26.11
CA PRO A 303 -4.38 17.69 -26.47
C PRO A 303 -5.41 18.19 -25.45
N VAL A 304 -6.30 19.08 -25.88
CA VAL A 304 -7.44 19.54 -25.10
C VAL A 304 -8.40 18.36 -25.00
N THR A 305 -8.58 17.83 -23.79
CA THR A 305 -9.59 16.79 -23.56
C THR A 305 -10.92 17.50 -23.34
N ILE A 306 -11.78 17.46 -24.36
CA ILE A 306 -13.18 17.87 -24.22
C ILE A 306 -13.86 16.85 -23.30
N PRO A 307 -14.61 17.28 -22.26
CA PRO A 307 -15.43 16.39 -21.47
C PRO A 307 -16.38 15.58 -22.36
N GLN A 308 -16.38 14.26 -22.22
CA GLN A 308 -17.30 13.38 -22.94
C GLN A 308 -18.06 12.51 -21.93
N PRO A 309 -19.35 12.25 -22.15
CA PRO A 309 -20.13 11.37 -21.31
C PRO A 309 -19.62 9.94 -21.42
N LEU A 310 -19.79 9.16 -20.35
CA LEU A 310 -19.67 7.72 -20.38
C LEU A 310 -20.90 7.10 -21.02
N ALA A 311 -20.74 5.93 -21.64
CA ALA A 311 -21.89 5.17 -22.11
C ALA A 311 -22.71 4.71 -20.89
N LYS A 312 -24.04 4.86 -20.97
CA LYS A 312 -24.96 4.68 -19.82
C LYS A 312 -24.89 3.28 -19.20
N ASP A 313 -24.69 2.28 -20.04
CA ASP A 313 -24.50 0.87 -19.69
C ASP A 313 -23.27 0.64 -18.80
N GLN A 314 -22.21 1.43 -18.96
CA GLN A 314 -20.96 1.26 -18.20
C GLN A 314 -21.12 1.61 -16.72
N LEU A 315 -21.94 2.61 -16.39
CA LEU A 315 -22.18 3.08 -15.03
C LEU A 315 -23.28 2.30 -14.32
N MET A 316 -24.23 1.75 -15.07
CA MET A 316 -25.37 1.01 -14.53
C MET A 316 -24.90 -0.14 -13.64
N GLY A 317 -25.44 -0.22 -12.42
CA GLY A 317 -25.08 -1.25 -11.43
C GLY A 317 -23.61 -1.27 -11.00
N ALA A 318 -22.81 -0.22 -11.26
CA ALA A 318 -21.39 -0.21 -10.89
C ALA A 318 -21.18 -0.33 -9.37
N ILE A 319 -22.08 0.29 -8.58
CA ILE A 319 -22.09 0.17 -7.12
C ILE A 319 -22.47 -1.26 -6.70
N ASP A 320 -23.45 -1.88 -7.35
CA ASP A 320 -23.92 -3.22 -7.00
C ASP A 320 -22.92 -4.33 -7.35
N ARG A 321 -22.24 -4.18 -8.49
CA ARG A 321 -21.13 -5.04 -8.92
C ARG A 321 -19.90 -4.97 -8.00
N THR A 322 -19.85 -3.98 -7.11
CA THR A 322 -18.72 -3.78 -6.20
C THR A 322 -18.86 -4.61 -4.93
N ASN A 323 -17.86 -5.45 -4.67
CA ASN A 323 -17.79 -6.26 -3.45
C ASN A 323 -17.13 -5.49 -2.30
N GLY A 324 -17.85 -5.34 -1.18
CA GLY A 324 -17.35 -4.71 0.06
C GLY A 324 -17.88 -3.29 0.30
N LYS A 325 -18.21 -2.97 1.56
CA LYS A 325 -18.92 -1.71 1.88
C LYS A 325 -18.05 -0.47 1.68
N ALA A 326 -16.75 -0.57 1.93
CA ALA A 326 -15.80 0.52 1.65
C ALA A 326 -15.76 0.86 0.16
N ASP A 327 -15.67 -0.18 -0.68
CA ASP A 327 -15.51 -0.03 -2.12
C ASP A 327 -16.79 0.58 -2.74
N LYS A 328 -17.97 0.14 -2.28
CA LYS A 328 -19.26 0.76 -2.68
C LYS A 328 -19.30 2.25 -2.34
N LEU A 329 -18.88 2.63 -1.14
CA LEU A 329 -18.80 4.03 -0.73
C LEU A 329 -17.80 4.83 -1.58
N ILE A 330 -16.62 4.27 -1.87
CA ILE A 330 -15.61 4.91 -2.74
C ILE A 330 -16.18 5.19 -4.14
N VAL A 331 -16.90 4.23 -4.72
CA VAL A 331 -17.53 4.40 -6.03
C VAL A 331 -18.58 5.51 -5.98
N ALA A 332 -19.48 5.50 -4.99
CA ALA A 332 -20.52 6.52 -4.82
C ALA A 332 -19.95 7.93 -4.64
N LEU A 333 -18.90 8.09 -3.82
CA LEU A 333 -18.21 9.37 -3.61
C LEU A 333 -17.59 9.95 -4.89
N ILE A 334 -17.18 9.10 -5.84
CA ILE A 334 -16.61 9.56 -7.12
C ILE A 334 -17.70 9.74 -8.17
N ALA A 335 -18.64 8.81 -8.26
CA ALA A 335 -19.68 8.79 -9.29
C ALA A 335 -20.79 9.80 -9.04
N LEU A 336 -21.21 10.01 -7.79
CA LEU A 336 -22.34 10.89 -7.45
C LEU A 336 -21.85 12.28 -7.02
N HIS A 337 -20.84 12.30 -6.15
CA HIS A 337 -20.28 13.54 -5.57
C HIS A 337 -19.10 14.11 -6.35
N GLY A 338 -18.68 13.42 -7.41
CA GLY A 338 -17.61 13.88 -8.30
C GLY A 338 -16.30 14.12 -7.56
N LEU A 339 -15.94 13.34 -6.53
CA LEU A 339 -14.65 13.50 -5.82
C LEU A 339 -13.48 12.94 -6.64
N THR A 340 -12.26 13.46 -6.39
CA THR A 340 -11.04 12.83 -6.97
C THR A 340 -10.60 11.65 -6.11
N ILE A 341 -9.84 10.71 -6.69
CA ILE A 341 -9.19 9.63 -5.91
C ILE A 341 -8.29 10.17 -4.78
N ALA A 342 -7.73 11.38 -4.96
CA ALA A 342 -6.88 12.02 -3.96
C ALA A 342 -7.69 12.68 -2.84
N ASP A 343 -8.91 13.16 -3.14
CA ASP A 343 -9.86 13.63 -2.14
C ASP A 343 -10.31 12.43 -1.29
N VAL A 344 -10.81 11.36 -1.92
CA VAL A 344 -11.31 10.15 -1.23
C VAL A 344 -10.26 9.54 -0.31
N ALA A 345 -9.01 9.44 -0.77
CA ALA A 345 -7.93 8.89 0.04
C ALA A 345 -7.61 9.69 1.31
N ARG A 346 -7.95 10.99 1.35
CA ARG A 346 -7.64 11.91 2.44
C ARG A 346 -8.82 12.27 3.32
N LEU A 347 -10.04 11.83 2.98
CA LEU A 347 -11.23 12.07 3.79
C LEU A 347 -10.99 11.66 5.24
N LEU A 348 -11.41 12.49 6.19
CA LEU A 348 -11.29 12.24 7.61
C LEU A 348 -12.61 11.73 8.16
N LEU A 349 -12.52 10.85 9.17
CA LEU A 349 -13.69 10.33 9.86
C LEU A 349 -14.46 11.46 10.58
N ALA A 350 -13.74 12.41 11.19
CA ALA A 350 -14.33 13.54 11.90
C ALA A 350 -15.02 14.58 11.00
N ASP A 351 -14.78 14.53 9.68
CA ASP A 351 -15.38 15.45 8.72
C ASP A 351 -16.72 14.92 8.15
N LEU A 352 -17.10 13.69 8.50
CA LEU A 352 -18.37 13.07 8.10
C LEU A 352 -19.42 13.28 9.20
N ASP A 353 -20.45 14.06 8.90
CA ASP A 353 -21.63 14.25 9.75
C ASP A 353 -22.81 13.49 9.13
N LEU A 354 -23.08 12.29 9.63
CA LEU A 354 -24.22 11.47 9.18
C LEU A 354 -25.57 12.05 9.63
N ALA A 355 -25.65 12.75 10.76
CA ALA A 355 -26.89 13.32 11.25
C ALA A 355 -27.38 14.44 10.31
N ARG A 356 -26.46 15.25 9.80
CA ARG A 356 -26.76 16.32 8.83
C ARG A 356 -26.59 15.90 7.37
N GLY A 357 -26.17 14.67 7.11
CA GLY A 357 -25.88 14.17 5.76
C GLY A 357 -24.81 14.99 5.02
N ARG A 358 -23.76 15.42 5.73
CA ARG A 358 -22.71 16.31 5.19
C ARG A 358 -21.33 15.68 5.30
N LEU A 359 -20.48 15.96 4.33
CA LEU A 359 -19.06 15.58 4.38
C LEU A 359 -18.18 16.77 3.99
N ILE A 360 -17.21 17.09 4.84
CA ILE A 360 -16.23 18.15 4.58
C ILE A 360 -15.02 17.57 3.85
N VAL A 361 -14.75 18.08 2.66
CA VAL A 361 -13.59 17.73 1.85
C VAL A 361 -12.51 18.80 2.00
N ARG A 362 -11.43 18.45 2.70
CA ARG A 362 -10.27 19.32 2.92
C ARG A 362 -9.29 19.23 1.74
N ARG A 363 -9.06 20.35 1.06
CA ARG A 363 -8.05 20.50 -0.01
C ARG A 363 -7.03 21.55 0.41
N ALA A 364 -5.86 21.57 -0.25
CA ALA A 364 -4.72 22.42 0.15
C ALA A 364 -5.08 23.91 0.36
N THR A 365 -6.01 24.44 -0.43
CA THR A 365 -6.38 25.86 -0.39
C THR A 365 -7.84 26.11 -0.01
N ARG A 366 -8.63 25.06 0.30
CA ARG A 366 -10.06 25.23 0.59
C ARG A 366 -10.67 24.04 1.32
N ARG A 367 -11.74 24.32 2.05
CA ARG A 367 -12.69 23.31 2.53
C ARG A 367 -13.95 23.37 1.68
N HIS A 368 -14.47 22.20 1.32
CA HIS A 368 -15.66 22.07 0.48
C HIS A 368 -16.64 21.13 1.15
N THR A 369 -17.88 21.58 1.39
CA THR A 369 -18.91 20.74 1.97
C THR A 369 -19.72 20.09 0.86
N ILE A 370 -19.81 18.76 0.87
CA ILE A 370 -20.75 18.01 0.04
C ILE A 370 -21.93 17.54 0.89
N TYR A 371 -23.11 17.50 0.27
CA TYR A 371 -24.31 16.93 0.86
C TYR A 371 -24.50 15.54 0.28
N LEU A 372 -24.64 14.55 1.15
CA LEU A 372 -24.76 13.15 0.77
C LEU A 372 -26.17 12.91 0.24
N ASP A 373 -26.28 12.32 -0.95
CA ASP A 373 -27.53 11.73 -1.41
C ASP A 373 -27.90 10.52 -0.53
N GLU A 374 -29.15 10.08 -0.61
CA GLU A 374 -29.70 9.00 0.21
C GLU A 374 -28.91 7.68 0.09
N LEU A 375 -28.48 7.33 -1.12
CA LEU A 375 -27.69 6.13 -1.36
C LEU A 375 -26.30 6.27 -0.73
N THR A 376 -25.60 7.39 -0.96
CA THR A 376 -24.28 7.62 -0.36
C THR A 376 -24.34 7.68 1.17
N HIS A 377 -25.40 8.26 1.73
CA HIS A 377 -25.64 8.29 3.18
C HIS A 377 -25.75 6.86 3.74
N THR A 378 -26.58 6.02 3.11
CA THR A 378 -26.76 4.62 3.48
C THR A 378 -25.45 3.83 3.39
N LEU A 379 -24.70 4.02 2.30
CA LEU A 379 -23.39 3.38 2.11
C LEU A 379 -22.37 3.84 3.15
N ALA A 380 -22.37 5.12 3.52
CA ALA A 380 -21.50 5.66 4.55
C ALA A 380 -21.82 5.07 5.92
N SER A 381 -23.10 5.00 6.30
CA SER A 381 -23.56 4.37 7.55
C SER A 381 -23.16 2.87 7.61
N ASN A 382 -23.38 2.14 6.51
CA ASN A 382 -23.01 0.73 6.39
C ASN A 382 -21.49 0.51 6.50
N TRP A 383 -20.70 1.39 5.89
CA TRP A 383 -19.24 1.36 5.99
C TRP A 383 -18.77 1.65 7.41
N LEU A 384 -19.29 2.67 8.09
CA LEU A 384 -18.88 3.00 9.46
C LEU A 384 -19.14 1.83 10.41
N ARG A 385 -20.30 1.16 10.28
CA ARG A 385 -20.61 -0.06 11.04
C ARG A 385 -19.60 -1.18 10.78
N GLU A 386 -19.23 -1.43 9.53
CA GLU A 386 -18.21 -2.45 9.22
C GLU A 386 -16.81 -2.06 9.68
N ARG A 387 -16.43 -0.78 9.52
CA ARG A 387 -15.15 -0.26 9.99
C ARG A 387 -15.02 -0.44 11.49
N HIS A 388 -16.03 -0.05 12.26
CA HIS A 388 -16.05 -0.22 13.72
C HIS A 388 -16.02 -1.70 14.12
N ARG A 389 -16.80 -2.57 13.45
CA ARG A 389 -16.78 -4.01 13.72
C ARG A 389 -15.42 -4.66 13.44
N ARG A 390 -14.76 -4.29 12.33
CA ARG A 390 -13.48 -4.89 11.93
C ARG A 390 -12.28 -4.32 12.67
N TRP A 391 -12.33 -3.04 13.03
CA TRP A 391 -11.22 -2.33 13.68
C TRP A 391 -11.74 -1.34 14.74
N PRO A 392 -12.27 -1.84 15.87
CA PRO A 392 -12.85 -0.98 16.91
C PRO A 392 -11.81 -0.05 17.55
N VAL A 393 -10.55 -0.48 17.66
CA VAL A 393 -9.45 0.25 18.32
C VAL A 393 -8.55 0.99 17.30
N SER A 394 -8.99 1.17 16.05
CA SER A 394 -8.16 1.84 15.04
C SER A 394 -7.96 3.33 15.35
N ALA A 395 -6.70 3.72 15.59
CA ALA A 395 -6.31 5.12 15.73
C ALA A 395 -6.27 5.88 14.39
N ASN A 396 -6.50 5.22 13.24
CA ASN A 396 -6.43 5.89 11.94
C ASN A 396 -7.59 6.90 11.80
N ARG A 397 -7.25 8.16 11.49
CA ARG A 397 -8.19 9.28 11.39
C ARG A 397 -8.94 9.34 10.06
N HIS A 398 -8.51 8.58 9.07
CA HIS A 398 -9.12 8.58 7.73
C HIS A 398 -10.44 7.81 7.71
N LEU A 399 -11.38 8.33 6.92
CA LEU A 399 -12.70 7.74 6.71
C LEU A 399 -12.56 6.37 6.01
N ILE A 400 -11.77 6.32 4.94
CA ILE A 400 -11.51 5.09 4.19
C ILE A 400 -10.21 4.47 4.68
N VAL A 401 -10.32 3.25 5.21
CA VAL A 401 -9.19 2.45 5.68
C VAL A 401 -9.24 1.06 5.07
N THR A 402 -8.08 0.44 4.99
CA THR A 402 -7.89 -0.95 4.58
C THR A 402 -7.38 -1.76 5.75
N GLN A 403 -7.33 -3.08 5.62
CA GLN A 403 -6.64 -3.94 6.61
C GLN A 403 -5.19 -3.50 6.90
N LEU A 404 -4.53 -2.87 5.93
CA LEU A 404 -3.16 -2.36 6.04
C LEU A 404 -3.07 -1.02 6.76
N THR A 405 -3.99 -0.10 6.46
CA THR A 405 -3.93 1.28 6.97
C THR A 405 -4.68 1.44 8.29
N ALA A 406 -5.67 0.60 8.58
CA ALA A 406 -6.40 0.66 9.84
C ALA A 406 -5.51 0.41 11.07
N VAL A 407 -4.41 -0.32 10.91
CA VAL A 407 -3.44 -0.64 11.96
C VAL A 407 -2.18 0.23 11.89
N ASP A 408 -2.19 1.24 11.02
CA ASP A 408 -1.04 2.13 10.83
C ASP A 408 -1.13 3.28 11.82
N ASP A 409 -0.15 3.36 12.72
CA ASP A 409 -0.01 4.39 13.77
C ASP A 409 0.36 5.76 13.19
N GLN A 410 0.96 5.78 12.00
CA GLN A 410 1.28 7.00 11.26
C GLN A 410 0.07 7.58 10.54
N HIS A 411 -1.12 6.99 10.74
CA HIS A 411 -2.37 7.36 10.10
C HIS A 411 -2.26 7.40 8.58
N ALA A 412 -1.60 6.40 7.98
CA ALA A 412 -1.43 6.37 6.53
C ALA A 412 -2.77 6.39 5.78
N THR A 413 -2.84 7.24 4.74
CA THR A 413 -3.96 7.25 3.78
C THR A 413 -4.02 5.95 2.98
N ILE A 414 -5.22 5.58 2.50
CA ILE A 414 -5.34 4.52 1.50
C ILE A 414 -4.55 4.90 0.25
N HIS A 415 -3.71 3.99 -0.23
CA HIS A 415 -2.90 4.25 -1.42
C HIS A 415 -3.80 4.40 -2.66
N ARG A 416 -3.54 5.43 -3.47
CA ARG A 416 -4.36 5.75 -4.68
C ARG A 416 -4.44 4.59 -5.68
N THR A 417 -3.42 3.74 -5.74
CA THR A 417 -3.44 2.55 -6.61
C THR A 417 -4.48 1.52 -6.20
N THR A 418 -4.85 1.46 -4.92
CA THR A 418 -5.92 0.58 -4.44
C THR A 418 -7.26 1.02 -5.03
N ILE A 419 -7.53 2.32 -4.98
CA ILE A 419 -8.72 2.92 -5.62
C ILE A 419 -8.68 2.70 -7.14
N ASN A 420 -7.54 2.93 -7.80
CA ASN A 420 -7.44 2.67 -9.24
C ASN A 420 -7.67 1.19 -9.59
N ARG A 421 -7.21 0.25 -8.76
CA ARG A 421 -7.43 -1.19 -8.96
C ARG A 421 -8.91 -1.55 -8.82
N LEU A 422 -9.62 -0.94 -7.87
CA LEU A 422 -11.07 -1.08 -7.73
C LEU A 422 -11.78 -0.68 -9.03
N PHE A 423 -11.54 0.52 -9.54
CA PHE A 423 -12.17 0.99 -10.78
C PHE A 423 -11.76 0.14 -11.99
N LYS A 424 -10.50 -0.32 -12.06
CA LYS A 424 -10.06 -1.24 -13.13
C LYS A 424 -10.86 -2.54 -13.13
N LYS A 425 -11.22 -3.09 -11.97
CA LYS A 425 -12.08 -4.30 -11.88
C LYS A 425 -13.50 -4.05 -12.39
N LEU A 426 -13.98 -2.82 -12.27
CA LEU A 426 -15.28 -2.41 -12.80
C LEU A 426 -15.23 -2.03 -14.29
N ALA A 427 -14.06 -2.18 -14.95
CA ALA A 427 -13.81 -1.67 -16.29
C ALA A 427 -14.04 -0.16 -16.44
N LEU A 428 -13.88 0.60 -15.35
CA LEU A 428 -14.09 2.05 -15.30
C LEU A 428 -12.78 2.80 -15.06
N ASN A 429 -12.74 4.06 -15.52
CA ASN A 429 -11.68 5.00 -15.17
C ASN A 429 -12.24 6.04 -14.19
N PRO A 430 -11.70 6.16 -12.96
CA PRO A 430 -12.26 7.06 -11.94
C PRO A 430 -12.22 8.53 -12.38
N ARG A 431 -11.23 8.92 -13.20
CA ARG A 431 -11.17 10.26 -13.78
C ARG A 431 -12.31 10.47 -14.78
N GLN A 432 -12.63 9.46 -15.59
CA GLN A 432 -13.71 9.56 -16.57
C GLN A 432 -15.08 9.57 -15.90
N VAL A 433 -15.29 8.74 -14.88
CA VAL A 433 -16.52 8.75 -14.05
C VAL A 433 -16.75 10.13 -13.42
N ARG A 434 -15.69 10.74 -12.87
CA ARG A 434 -15.78 12.11 -12.37
C ARG A 434 -16.10 13.11 -13.48
N ILE A 435 -15.49 12.99 -14.66
CA ILE A 435 -15.74 13.89 -15.80
C ILE A 435 -17.20 13.80 -16.22
N ASP A 436 -17.71 12.58 -16.35
CA ASP A 436 -19.08 12.28 -16.72
C ASP A 436 -20.07 12.95 -15.75
N ARG A 437 -19.91 12.74 -14.43
CA ARG A 437 -20.80 13.35 -13.44
C ARG A 437 -20.83 14.88 -13.50
N ILE A 438 -19.67 15.51 -13.63
CA ILE A 438 -19.58 16.99 -13.71
C ILE A 438 -20.18 17.48 -15.03
N TYR A 439 -19.95 16.75 -16.12
CA TYR A 439 -20.46 17.08 -17.44
C TYR A 439 -21.99 16.94 -17.49
N PHE A 440 -22.55 15.86 -16.95
CA PHE A 440 -23.99 15.67 -16.82
C PHE A 440 -24.64 16.85 -16.07
N GLU A 441 -24.07 17.26 -14.93
CA GLU A 441 -24.61 18.39 -14.17
C GLU A 441 -24.51 19.71 -14.97
N ALA A 442 -23.44 19.88 -15.74
CA ALA A 442 -23.26 21.04 -16.60
C ALA A 442 -24.34 21.11 -17.68
N GLN A 443 -24.70 19.96 -18.29
CA GLN A 443 -25.80 19.86 -19.26
C GLN A 443 -27.17 20.21 -18.68
N GLN A 444 -27.39 19.97 -17.39
CA GLN A 444 -28.67 20.26 -16.75
C GLN A 444 -28.83 21.73 -16.34
N THR A 445 -27.75 22.38 -15.92
CA THR A 445 -27.83 23.68 -15.22
C THR A 445 -27.26 24.85 -16.01
N ALA A 446 -26.31 24.62 -16.91
CA ALA A 446 -25.56 25.64 -17.63
C ALA A 446 -24.93 26.75 -16.75
N ASP A 447 -24.85 26.57 -15.42
CA ASP A 447 -24.36 27.57 -14.46
C ASP A 447 -22.99 27.17 -13.88
N PRO A 448 -21.91 27.91 -14.21
CA PRO A 448 -20.59 27.67 -13.64
C PRO A 448 -20.52 27.86 -12.11
N ILE A 449 -21.36 28.71 -11.52
CA ILE A 449 -21.39 28.97 -10.07
C ILE A 449 -21.96 27.75 -9.34
N HIS A 450 -23.08 27.20 -9.84
CA HIS A 450 -23.62 25.93 -9.36
C HIS A 450 -22.58 24.81 -9.39
N LEU A 451 -21.88 24.58 -10.50
CA LEU A 451 -20.84 23.55 -10.58
C LEU A 451 -19.69 23.77 -9.59
N LYS A 452 -19.30 25.03 -9.40
CA LYS A 452 -18.28 25.40 -8.40
C LYS A 452 -18.77 25.07 -6.98
N ARG A 453 -20.03 25.40 -6.66
CA ARG A 453 -20.65 25.12 -5.36
C ARG A 453 -20.87 23.63 -5.13
N LEU A 454 -21.26 22.86 -6.14
CA LEU A 454 -21.57 21.44 -5.97
C LEU A 454 -20.31 20.57 -5.85
N PHE A 455 -19.38 20.70 -6.80
CA PHE A 455 -18.21 19.81 -6.86
C PHE A 455 -16.97 20.37 -6.16
N GLY A 456 -17.01 21.65 -5.80
CA GLY A 456 -15.82 22.40 -5.44
C GLY A 456 -14.81 22.25 -6.58
N ILE A 457 -15.01 22.87 -7.72
CA ILE A 457 -14.00 22.99 -8.80
C ILE A 457 -13.53 24.44 -8.93
N SER A 458 -12.55 24.71 -9.80
CA SER A 458 -12.14 26.10 -10.09
C SER A 458 -13.13 26.74 -11.06
N ALA A 459 -13.25 28.08 -11.05
CA ALA A 459 -14.11 28.81 -11.98
C ALA A 459 -13.75 28.51 -13.45
N GLY A 460 -12.45 28.52 -13.78
CA GLY A 460 -11.99 28.18 -15.13
C GLY A 460 -12.26 26.72 -15.53
N THR A 461 -12.30 25.79 -14.57
CA THR A 461 -12.75 24.41 -14.84
C THR A 461 -14.26 24.36 -15.08
N ALA A 462 -15.06 25.00 -14.22
CA ALA A 462 -16.51 25.03 -14.36
C ALA A 462 -16.94 25.63 -15.71
N MET A 463 -16.33 26.75 -16.11
CA MET A 463 -16.58 27.38 -17.40
C MET A 463 -16.33 26.42 -18.56
N LYS A 464 -15.20 25.67 -18.55
CA LYS A 464 -14.90 24.68 -19.59
C LYS A 464 -15.95 23.57 -19.71
N TYR A 465 -16.55 23.15 -18.59
CA TYR A 465 -17.61 22.15 -18.62
C TYR A 465 -18.90 22.72 -19.19
N VAL A 466 -19.29 23.94 -18.79
CA VAL A 466 -20.47 24.62 -19.34
C VAL A 466 -20.33 24.89 -20.83
N GLN A 467 -19.16 25.38 -21.27
CA GLN A 467 -18.88 25.62 -22.70
C GLN A 467 -18.92 24.33 -23.53
N ALA A 468 -18.46 23.21 -22.96
CA ALA A 468 -18.53 21.92 -23.62
C ALA A 468 -19.96 21.36 -23.67
N ALA A 469 -20.77 21.61 -22.65
CA ALA A 469 -22.15 21.14 -22.56
C ALA A 469 -23.14 22.00 -23.38
N HIS A 470 -22.84 23.29 -23.52
CA HIS A 470 -23.67 24.30 -24.20
C HIS A 470 -22.83 25.12 -25.20
N PRO A 471 -22.30 24.49 -26.26
CA PRO A 471 -21.51 25.19 -27.27
C PRO A 471 -22.25 26.38 -27.91
N GLU A 472 -23.57 26.28 -28.06
CA GLU A 472 -24.47 27.30 -28.62
C GLU A 472 -24.51 28.60 -27.81
N ARG A 473 -24.22 28.55 -26.50
CA ARG A 473 -24.16 29.74 -25.64
C ARG A 473 -22.80 30.43 -25.66
N THR A 474 -21.83 29.83 -26.35
CA THR A 474 -20.43 30.27 -26.36
C THR A 474 -19.95 30.75 -27.73
N SER A 475 -20.76 30.57 -28.79
CA SER A 475 -20.49 31.16 -30.09
C SER A 475 -20.59 32.67 -29.98
N LYS A 476 -19.46 33.33 -29.77
CA LYS A 476 -19.29 34.72 -30.17
C LYS A 476 -19.65 34.77 -31.66
N LEU A 477 -20.68 35.55 -32.00
CA LEU A 477 -20.93 35.97 -33.37
C LEU A 477 -19.61 36.43 -34.00
N PRO A 478 -19.28 36.00 -35.23
CA PRO A 478 -18.10 36.50 -35.91
C PRO A 478 -18.22 38.03 -36.00
N ARG A 479 -17.16 38.72 -35.55
CA ARG A 479 -16.98 40.15 -35.79
C ARG A 479 -16.36 40.35 -37.16
#